data_AF-A0A1V9FS98-F1
#
_entry.id   AF-A0A1V9FS98-F1
#
_cell.length_a   1.000
_cell.length_b   1.000
_cell.length_c   1.000
_cell.angle_alpha   90.00
_cell.angle_beta   90.00
_cell.angle_gamma   90.00
#
_symmetry.space_group_name_H-M   'P 1'
#
loop_
_entity.id
_entity.type
_entity.pdbx_description
1 polymer ?
#
loop_
_entity_poly.entity_id
_entity_poly.type
_entity_poly.pdbx_seq_one_letter_code
_entity_poly.pdbx_strand_id
1 'polypeptide(L)'
;MTTRNWLYFIIIFFITSCNEMWGDHPLGNHLSLLEGDKKEDRIIVYCGDEGGICHGGIPIVPTYNRQFDEKGRYAEYVQTAISNKNWIIAETVQVKNKQKNYWIIKKAFDIENINCRKSNCDSIIQSYVTGPLSIADFQTQIKKLNIDLSF
;
A
#
# COMPACT_ATOMS: atom_id res chain seq x y z
N MET A 1 -46.32 35.33 30.72
CA MET A 1 -46.43 34.53 29.48
C MET A 1 -45.12 33.76 29.34
N THR A 2 -45.22 32.48 29.62
CA THR A 2 -44.13 31.55 29.94
C THR A 2 -43.42 31.06 28.68
N THR A 3 -42.16 30.70 28.89
CA THR A 3 -41.07 30.48 27.94
C THR A 3 -41.38 29.57 26.75
N ARG A 4 -40.98 30.07 25.56
CA ARG A 4 -41.05 29.43 24.25
C ARG A 4 -39.97 28.35 24.11
N ASN A 5 -40.40 27.17 23.68
CA ASN A 5 -39.61 26.05 23.17
C ASN A 5 -38.40 26.50 22.33
N TRP A 6 -37.24 25.87 22.54
CA TRP A 6 -36.51 25.29 21.41
C TRP A 6 -35.49 24.25 21.88
N LEU A 7 -35.76 22.99 21.53
CA LEU A 7 -34.76 21.94 21.41
C LEU A 7 -33.68 22.41 20.43
N TYR A 8 -32.44 22.48 20.91
CA TYR A 8 -31.28 22.35 20.02
C TYR A 8 -30.37 21.25 20.52
N PHE A 9 -30.63 20.05 19.98
CA PHE A 9 -29.63 19.05 19.68
C PHE A 9 -28.49 19.72 18.89
N ILE A 10 -27.39 20.06 19.55
CA ILE A 10 -26.14 20.33 18.84
C ILE A 10 -25.45 19.00 18.66
N ILE A 11 -25.55 18.54 17.41
CA ILE A 11 -24.93 17.37 16.81
C ILE A 11 -23.44 17.37 17.18
N ILE A 12 -23.03 16.34 17.93
CA ILE A 12 -21.62 15.96 18.09
C ILE A 12 -21.14 15.58 16.68
N PHE A 13 -20.38 16.48 16.07
CA PHE A 13 -19.63 16.19 14.86
C PHE A 13 -18.69 15.02 15.17
N PHE A 14 -19.05 13.83 14.69
CA PHE A 14 -18.15 12.70 14.56
C PHE A 14 -17.06 13.10 13.58
N ILE A 15 -15.97 13.66 14.11
CA ILE A 15 -14.70 13.74 13.40
C ILE A 15 -14.13 12.33 13.48
N THR A 16 -14.54 11.45 12.57
CA THR A 16 -13.84 10.19 12.34
C THR A 16 -12.50 10.56 11.70
N SER A 17 -11.49 10.82 12.53
CA SER A 17 -10.10 10.79 12.08
C SER A 17 -9.86 9.38 11.55
N CYS A 18 -9.57 9.24 10.25
CA CYS A 18 -8.93 8.03 9.75
C CYS A 18 -7.66 7.83 10.59
N ASN A 19 -7.62 6.75 11.37
CA ASN A 19 -6.51 6.40 12.23
C ASN A 19 -5.32 5.96 11.37
N GLU A 20 -4.58 6.89 10.78
CA GLU A 20 -3.21 6.63 10.33
C GLU A 20 -2.34 6.55 11.58
N MET A 21 -2.34 5.37 12.19
CA MET A 21 -1.69 5.14 13.46
C MET A 21 -0.40 4.36 13.17
N TRP A 22 0.75 5.05 13.32
CA TRP A 22 2.09 4.46 13.35
C TRP A 22 2.64 4.06 11.97
N GLY A 23 2.41 4.92 10.96
CA GLY A 23 2.97 4.76 9.61
C GLY A 23 2.31 3.65 8.79
N ASP A 24 1.20 3.10 9.27
CA ASP A 24 0.36 2.15 8.55
C ASP A 24 -0.68 2.90 7.72
N HIS A 25 -0.64 2.70 6.40
CA HIS A 25 -1.59 3.27 5.44
C HIS A 25 -2.26 2.15 4.66
N PRO A 26 -3.41 1.64 5.13
CA PRO A 26 -4.08 0.49 4.53
C PRO A 26 -4.38 0.71 3.05
N LEU A 27 -3.88 -0.19 2.22
CA LEU A 27 -4.18 -0.24 0.80
C LEU A 27 -5.25 -1.29 0.49
N GLY A 28 -5.73 -2.06 1.48
CA GLY A 28 -6.80 -3.06 1.36
C GLY A 28 -6.33 -4.42 0.85
N ASN A 29 -7.16 -5.46 1.06
CA ASN A 29 -6.80 -6.87 0.83
C ASN A 29 -5.50 -7.28 1.55
N HIS A 30 -5.41 -6.91 2.85
CA HIS A 30 -4.24 -7.13 3.70
C HIS A 30 -2.95 -6.48 3.22
N LEU A 31 -3.00 -5.59 2.23
CA LEU A 31 -1.86 -4.79 1.80
C LEU A 31 -1.87 -3.45 2.52
N SER A 32 -0.69 -3.00 2.92
CA SER A 32 -0.50 -1.68 3.49
C SER A 32 0.77 -1.04 2.99
N LEU A 33 0.75 0.29 2.84
CA LEU A 33 1.96 1.10 2.75
C LEU A 33 2.44 1.35 4.18
N LEU A 34 3.64 0.85 4.50
CA LEU A 34 4.31 1.12 5.76
C LEU A 34 5.32 2.24 5.58
N GLU A 35 5.34 3.14 6.55
CA GLU A 35 6.27 4.25 6.69
C GLU A 35 6.89 4.19 8.09
N GLY A 36 8.20 4.20 8.17
CA GLY A 36 8.94 4.34 9.42
C GLY A 36 9.48 5.76 9.59
N ASP A 37 10.63 5.87 10.25
CA ASP A 37 11.24 7.16 10.57
C ASP A 37 11.94 7.82 9.38
N LYS A 38 12.18 7.10 8.29
CA LYS A 38 12.93 7.59 7.11
C LYS A 38 12.12 7.44 5.85
N LYS A 39 12.12 8.44 4.98
CA LYS A 39 11.45 8.33 3.68
C LYS A 39 11.85 7.07 2.89
N GLU A 40 13.10 6.63 3.00
CA GLU A 40 13.63 5.45 2.33
C GLU A 40 13.17 4.10 2.89
N ASP A 41 12.48 4.06 4.03
CA ASP A 41 11.92 2.82 4.59
C ASP A 41 10.51 2.50 4.06
N ARG A 42 9.93 3.40 3.26
CA ARG A 42 8.57 3.27 2.75
C ARG A 42 8.43 2.07 1.82
N ILE A 43 7.56 1.13 2.17
CA ILE A 43 7.32 -0.12 1.43
C ILE A 43 5.85 -0.50 1.45
N ILE A 44 5.40 -1.20 0.40
CA ILE A 44 4.11 -1.90 0.42
C ILE A 44 4.37 -3.32 0.91
N VAL A 45 3.64 -3.74 1.93
CA VAL A 45 3.72 -5.09 2.50
C VAL A 45 2.37 -5.79 2.49
N TYR A 46 2.40 -7.12 2.50
CA TYR A 46 1.27 -7.95 2.88
C TYR A 46 1.32 -8.25 4.39
N CYS A 47 0.29 -7.80 5.09
CA CYS A 47 0.10 -7.91 6.53
C CYS A 47 -0.70 -9.19 6.82
N GLY A 48 -0.12 -10.16 7.52
CA GLY A 48 -0.78 -11.44 7.78
C GLY A 48 -1.91 -11.38 8.81
N ASP A 49 -2.10 -10.26 9.51
CA ASP A 49 -3.06 -10.14 10.60
C ASP A 49 -4.38 -9.51 10.11
N GLU A 50 -5.50 -10.10 10.53
CA GLU A 50 -6.84 -9.61 10.20
C GLU A 50 -7.26 -8.49 11.18
N GLY A 51 -7.47 -7.27 10.66
CA GLY A 51 -8.20 -6.22 11.38
C GLY A 51 -7.42 -5.40 12.42
N GLY A 52 -6.08 -5.45 12.38
CA GLY A 52 -5.21 -4.63 13.24
C GLY A 52 -4.31 -3.66 12.45
N ILE A 53 -3.54 -2.86 13.18
CA ILE A 53 -2.46 -2.03 12.61
C ILE A 53 -1.37 -2.94 12.09
N CYS A 54 -0.94 -2.70 10.86
CA CYS A 54 0.16 -3.44 10.27
C CYS A 54 1.50 -2.94 10.80
N HIS A 55 2.18 -3.75 11.61
CA HIS A 55 3.52 -3.45 12.13
C HIS A 55 4.64 -4.02 11.26
N GLY A 56 4.31 -4.85 10.28
CA GLY A 56 5.25 -5.54 9.42
C GLY A 56 4.57 -6.63 8.60
N GLY A 57 5.29 -7.15 7.62
CA GLY A 57 4.72 -8.12 6.69
C GLY A 57 5.71 -8.61 5.65
N ILE A 58 5.18 -9.28 4.64
CA ILE A 58 5.95 -9.73 3.48
C ILE A 58 6.13 -8.51 2.55
N PRO A 59 7.36 -8.06 2.27
CA PRO A 59 7.59 -6.91 1.39
C PRO A 59 7.19 -7.25 -0.05
N ILE A 60 6.28 -6.46 -0.61
CA ILE A 60 5.74 -6.66 -1.95
C ILE A 60 6.38 -5.67 -2.94
N VAL A 61 6.40 -4.38 -2.60
CA VAL A 61 7.00 -3.32 -3.43
C VAL A 61 7.76 -2.30 -2.57
N PRO A 62 9.04 -2.04 -2.85
CA PRO A 62 9.95 -2.89 -3.62
C PRO A 62 10.10 -4.28 -2.98
N THR A 63 10.49 -5.27 -3.78
CA THR A 63 10.94 -6.57 -3.26
C THR A 63 12.16 -6.40 -2.36
N TYR A 64 12.41 -7.33 -1.45
CA TYR A 64 13.52 -7.23 -0.48
C TYR A 64 14.88 -6.91 -1.12
N ASN A 65 15.23 -7.59 -2.21
CA ASN A 65 16.47 -7.40 -2.98
C ASN A 65 16.56 -6.06 -3.73
N ARG A 66 15.45 -5.33 -3.84
CA ARG A 66 15.40 -3.97 -4.40
C ARG A 66 15.33 -2.91 -3.30
N GLN A 67 14.73 -3.25 -2.15
CA GLN A 67 14.70 -2.37 -0.99
C GLN A 67 16.11 -2.12 -0.44
N PHE A 68 16.98 -3.14 -0.42
CA PHE A 68 18.33 -3.04 0.13
C PHE A 68 19.42 -3.32 -0.91
N ASP A 69 20.54 -2.58 -0.83
CA ASP A 69 21.75 -2.88 -1.59
C ASP A 69 22.56 -4.02 -0.93
N GLU A 70 23.63 -4.46 -1.59
CA GLU A 70 24.54 -5.51 -1.09
C GLU A 70 25.18 -5.21 0.27
N LYS A 71 25.13 -3.94 0.72
CA LYS A 71 25.65 -3.48 2.01
C LYS A 71 24.54 -3.29 3.06
N GLY A 72 23.32 -3.71 2.76
CA GLY A 72 22.16 -3.57 3.65
C GLY A 72 21.62 -2.15 3.78
N ARG A 73 21.94 -1.25 2.84
CA ARG A 73 21.45 0.14 2.84
C ARG A 73 20.23 0.25 1.95
N TYR A 74 19.31 1.16 2.27
CA TYR A 74 18.15 1.42 1.42
C TYR A 74 18.55 1.80 0.00
N ALA A 75 17.97 1.10 -0.98
CA ALA A 75 18.27 1.20 -2.40
C ALA A 75 17.06 1.64 -3.22
N GLU A 76 15.84 1.33 -2.78
CA GLU A 76 14.59 1.75 -3.40
C GLU A 76 13.49 1.86 -2.34
N TYR A 77 12.57 2.82 -2.52
CA TYR A 77 11.44 3.03 -1.60
C TYR A 77 10.21 3.50 -2.36
N VAL A 78 9.04 3.37 -1.74
CA VAL A 78 7.76 3.82 -2.29
C VAL A 78 7.61 5.33 -2.11
N GLN A 79 7.48 6.05 -3.22
CA GLN A 79 7.24 7.49 -3.25
C GLN A 79 5.75 7.80 -3.15
N THR A 80 4.90 7.02 -3.81
CA THR A 80 3.44 7.15 -3.72
C THR A 80 2.77 5.81 -4.01
N ALA A 81 1.62 5.58 -3.38
CA ALA A 81 0.76 4.42 -3.61
C ALA A 81 -0.70 4.87 -3.59
N ILE A 82 -1.49 4.42 -4.57
CA ILE A 82 -2.92 4.72 -4.68
C ILE A 82 -3.64 3.40 -4.92
N SER A 83 -4.79 3.22 -4.28
CA SER A 83 -5.56 1.98 -4.39
C SER A 83 -7.03 2.23 -4.67
N ASN A 84 -7.66 1.26 -5.35
CA ASN A 84 -9.11 1.11 -5.44
C ASN A 84 -9.49 -0.32 -5.07
N LYS A 85 -10.75 -0.74 -5.23
CA LYS A 85 -11.21 -2.08 -4.84
C LYS A 85 -10.37 -3.24 -5.42
N ASN A 86 -9.85 -3.10 -6.65
CA ASN A 86 -9.25 -4.22 -7.39
C ASN A 86 -7.73 -4.09 -7.56
N TRP A 87 -7.20 -2.86 -7.46
CA TRP A 87 -5.85 -2.54 -7.89
C TRP A 87 -5.14 -1.62 -6.89
N ILE A 88 -3.82 -1.70 -6.89
CA ILE A 88 -2.91 -0.70 -6.33
C ILE A 88 -1.97 -0.30 -7.46
N ILE A 89 -1.70 1.00 -7.59
CA ILE A 89 -0.58 1.50 -8.37
C ILE A 89 0.42 2.15 -7.44
N ALA A 90 1.71 1.96 -7.71
CA ALA A 90 2.77 2.56 -6.91
C ALA A 90 3.89 3.12 -7.77
N GLU A 91 4.45 4.24 -7.33
CA GLU A 91 5.71 4.79 -7.82
C GLU A 91 6.78 4.54 -6.77
N THR A 92 7.90 3.94 -7.17
CA THR A 92 9.10 3.81 -6.34
C THR A 92 10.23 4.67 -6.88
N VAL A 93 11.15 5.05 -6.00
CA VAL A 93 12.36 5.82 -6.35
C VAL A 93 13.59 5.06 -5.87
N GLN A 94 14.52 4.81 -6.78
CA GLN A 94 15.83 4.28 -6.43
C GLN A 94 16.70 5.38 -5.80
N VAL A 95 17.32 5.08 -4.66
CA VAL A 95 18.02 6.06 -3.82
C VAL A 95 19.25 6.64 -4.52
N LYS A 96 20.02 5.81 -5.22
CA LYS A 96 21.32 6.20 -5.80
C LYS A 96 21.20 6.99 -7.10
N ASN A 97 20.41 6.50 -8.05
CA ASN A 97 20.26 7.08 -9.39
C ASN A 97 18.99 7.94 -9.55
N LYS A 98 18.14 8.01 -8.51
CA LYS A 98 16.85 8.71 -8.54
C LYS A 98 15.90 8.22 -9.65
N GLN A 99 16.12 6.99 -10.14
CA GLN A 99 15.26 6.38 -11.14
C GLN A 99 13.90 6.08 -10.53
N LYS A 100 12.84 6.49 -11.24
CA LYS A 100 11.46 6.13 -10.91
C LYS A 100 11.09 4.81 -11.56
N ASN A 101 10.41 3.96 -10.81
CA ASN A 101 9.78 2.74 -11.33
C ASN A 101 8.31 2.72 -10.96
N TYR A 102 7.51 2.07 -11.81
CA TYR A 102 6.08 2.00 -11.64
C TYR A 102 5.62 0.55 -11.47
N TRP A 103 4.62 0.36 -10.62
CA TRP A 103 4.14 -0.96 -10.22
C TRP A 103 2.62 -1.00 -10.28
N ILE A 104 2.09 -2.16 -10.64
CA ILE A 104 0.66 -2.48 -10.61
C ILE A 104 0.50 -3.74 -9.77
N ILE A 105 -0.37 -3.71 -8.76
CA ILE A 105 -0.68 -4.87 -7.92
C ILE A 105 -2.16 -5.18 -8.07
N LYS A 106 -2.49 -6.40 -8.46
CA LYS A 106 -3.87 -6.90 -8.50
C LYS A 106 -4.24 -7.50 -7.14
N LYS A 107 -5.33 -7.06 -6.53
CA LYS A 107 -5.76 -7.51 -5.20
C LYS A 107 -6.47 -8.88 -5.18
N ALA A 108 -6.61 -9.54 -6.34
CA ALA A 108 -7.40 -10.77 -6.46
C ALA A 108 -6.60 -12.06 -6.13
N PHE A 109 -5.59 -11.98 -5.28
CA PHE A 109 -4.87 -13.16 -4.80
C PHE A 109 -5.60 -13.74 -3.59
N ASP A 110 -5.83 -15.05 -3.60
CA ASP A 110 -6.49 -15.79 -2.52
C ASP A 110 -5.44 -16.56 -1.73
N ILE A 111 -5.14 -16.06 -0.53
CA ILE A 111 -4.20 -16.69 0.40
C ILE A 111 -4.73 -16.76 1.84
N GLU A 112 -6.01 -16.44 2.06
CA GLU A 112 -6.65 -16.42 3.39
C GLU A 112 -6.58 -17.81 4.06
N ASN A 113 -6.66 -18.87 3.25
CA ASN A 113 -6.59 -20.25 3.73
C ASN A 113 -5.18 -20.85 3.66
N ILE A 114 -4.17 -20.08 3.26
CA ILE A 114 -2.80 -20.54 3.12
C ILE A 114 -1.99 -20.10 4.33
N ASN A 115 -1.43 -21.05 5.06
CA ASN A 115 -0.52 -20.73 6.14
C ASN A 115 0.81 -20.22 5.56
N CYS A 116 0.95 -18.90 5.43
CA CYS A 116 2.16 -18.26 4.91
C CYS A 116 3.42 -18.46 5.77
N ARG A 117 3.28 -18.99 7.00
CA ARG A 117 4.44 -19.45 7.79
C ARG A 117 4.97 -20.82 7.35
N LYS A 118 4.15 -21.61 6.66
CA LYS A 118 4.46 -22.97 6.18
C LYS A 118 4.53 -23.07 4.65
N SER A 119 4.18 -22.02 3.92
CA SER A 119 4.09 -22.00 2.45
C SER A 119 4.66 -20.70 1.89
N ASN A 120 5.15 -20.75 0.65
CA ASN A 120 5.75 -19.61 -0.03
C ASN A 120 4.69 -18.65 -0.59
N CYS A 121 4.00 -17.93 0.31
CA CYS A 121 3.00 -16.93 -0.07
C CYS A 121 3.60 -15.75 -0.85
N ASP A 122 4.89 -15.46 -0.65
CA ASP A 122 5.60 -14.43 -1.42
C ASP A 122 5.48 -14.70 -2.92
N SER A 123 5.81 -15.92 -3.36
CA SER A 123 5.68 -16.27 -4.79
C SER A 123 4.26 -16.18 -5.34
N ILE A 124 3.24 -16.46 -4.51
CA ILE A 124 1.84 -16.32 -4.90
C ILE A 124 1.51 -14.83 -5.07
N ILE A 125 1.76 -14.00 -4.07
CA ILE A 125 1.43 -12.57 -4.12
C ILE A 125 2.21 -11.89 -5.25
N GLN A 126 3.49 -12.21 -5.43
CA GLN A 126 4.33 -11.64 -6.49
C GLN A 126 3.82 -11.98 -7.89
N SER A 127 3.10 -13.09 -8.08
CA SER A 127 2.46 -13.39 -9.38
C SER A 127 1.34 -12.41 -9.76
N TYR A 128 0.85 -11.61 -8.81
CA TYR A 128 -0.13 -10.54 -9.01
C TYR A 128 0.49 -9.14 -9.06
N VAL A 129 1.82 -9.05 -8.95
CA VAL A 129 2.58 -7.81 -9.03
C VAL A 129 3.20 -7.70 -10.43
N THR A 130 2.97 -6.57 -11.09
CA THR A 130 3.61 -6.23 -12.36
C THR A 130 4.54 -5.04 -12.16
N GLY A 131 5.83 -5.26 -12.35
CA GLY A 131 6.86 -4.23 -12.30
C GLY A 131 8.25 -4.82 -12.03
N PRO A 132 9.29 -3.97 -11.94
CA PRO A 132 9.24 -2.51 -12.17
C PRO A 132 8.97 -2.18 -13.65
N LEU A 133 8.17 -1.15 -13.91
CA LEU A 133 7.86 -0.64 -15.25
C LEU A 133 8.44 0.75 -15.47
N SER A 134 8.72 1.08 -16.74
CA SER A 134 8.86 2.47 -17.17
C SER A 134 7.50 3.18 -17.17
N ILE A 135 7.47 4.51 -17.21
CA ILE A 135 6.21 5.26 -17.28
C ILE A 135 5.39 4.91 -18.54
N ALA A 136 6.07 4.67 -19.67
CA ALA A 136 5.41 4.32 -20.93
C ALA A 136 4.77 2.92 -20.88
N ASP A 137 5.49 1.94 -20.32
CA ASP A 137 4.97 0.58 -20.14
C ASP A 137 3.83 0.57 -19.11
N PHE A 138 3.99 1.31 -18.02
CA PHE A 138 2.94 1.48 -17.01
C PHE A 138 1.65 2.03 -17.61
N GLN A 139 1.72 3.14 -18.34
CA GLN A 139 0.55 3.72 -19.00
C GLN A 139 -0.09 2.75 -20.00
N THR A 140 0.72 1.97 -20.71
CA THR A 140 0.24 0.93 -21.62
C THR A 140 -0.52 -0.16 -20.86
N GLN A 141 0.02 -0.64 -19.74
CA GLN A 141 -0.62 -1.67 -18.91
C GLN A 141 -1.89 -1.17 -18.23
N ILE A 142 -1.89 0.06 -17.69
CA ILE A 142 -3.07 0.69 -17.07
C ILE A 142 -4.24 0.72 -18.06
N LYS A 143 -3.98 1.18 -19.30
CA LYS A 143 -4.99 1.19 -20.38
C LYS A 143 -5.45 -0.21 -20.75
N LYS A 144 -4.51 -1.15 -20.95
CA LYS A 144 -4.80 -2.53 -21.33
C LYS A 144 -5.67 -3.25 -20.29
N LEU A 145 -5.43 -3.00 -19.00
CA LEU A 145 -6.13 -3.62 -17.89
C LEU A 145 -7.39 -2.84 -17.46
N ASN A 146 -7.67 -1.70 -18.11
CA ASN A 146 -8.77 -0.80 -17.79
C ASN A 146 -8.78 -0.40 -16.30
N ILE A 147 -7.62 0.03 -15.80
CA ILE A 147 -7.44 0.43 -14.40
C ILE A 147 -7.80 1.90 -14.25
N ASP A 148 -8.82 2.19 -13.44
CA ASP A 148 -9.24 3.54 -13.09
C ASP A 148 -8.46 4.06 -11.86
N LEU A 149 -7.17 4.31 -12.07
CA LEU A 149 -6.24 4.94 -11.11
C LEU A 149 -5.21 5.77 -11.88
N SER A 150 -4.78 6.89 -11.29
CA SER A 150 -3.73 7.76 -11.83
C SER A 150 -2.95 8.43 -10.69
N PHE A 151 -1.68 8.74 -10.92
CA PHE A 151 -0.86 9.56 -10.02
C PHE A 151 -1.16 11.05 -10.15
#